data_AF-W9R8K3-F1
#
_entry.id   AF-W9R8K3-F1
#
_cell.length_a   1.000
_cell.length_b   1.000
_cell.length_c   1.000
_cell.angle_alpha   90.00
_cell.angle_beta   90.00
_cell.angle_gamma   90.00
#
_symmetry.space_group_name_H-M   'P 1'
#
loop_
_entity.id
_entity.type
_entity.pdbx_description
1 polymer ?
#
loop_
_entity_poly.entity_id
_entity_poly.type
_entity_poly.pdbx_seq_one_letter_code
_entity_poly.pdbx_strand_id
1 'polypeptide(L)'
;MGERKMLSMGIRCNLCGNFMYRGTKVNARKEDVIAEKYLGSQIQIYRFYFRCSQCAAEIIMKPDPQNSDYVVESGSTRNFEPWRDEDERVEKEKREREIEEMRDPMKSLENTTMDSKRTMDNLANLEELKSIKRQSVSQKHPGKPTDSLRSASFPYSSSRRVAASDGDKTEKVDERSQRAFMIKSMAVAAAAAHKKLCSYTSAAMRTSMNINDGCSNAYLNPISR
;
A
#
# COMPACT_ATOMS: atom_id res chain seq x y z
N MET A 1 33.44 4.75 -7.52
CA MET A 1 33.28 5.85 -6.53
C MET A 1 32.32 5.38 -5.44
N GLY A 2 32.58 5.76 -4.18
CA GLY A 2 31.66 5.47 -3.07
C GLY A 2 30.64 6.59 -2.93
N GLU A 3 29.40 6.24 -2.61
CA GLU A 3 28.30 7.17 -2.38
C GLU A 3 27.64 6.91 -1.02
N ARG A 4 27.02 7.96 -0.46
CA ARG A 4 26.27 7.85 0.79
C ARG A 4 24.80 7.60 0.47
N LYS A 5 24.27 6.47 0.92
CA LYS A 5 22.88 6.04 0.68
C LYS A 5 22.16 5.73 1.99
N MET A 6 20.84 5.73 1.91
CA MET A 6 19.96 5.26 2.97
C MET A 6 19.47 3.86 2.62
N LEU A 7 19.38 2.97 3.60
CA LEU A 7 18.74 1.66 3.40
C LEU A 7 17.24 1.83 3.14
N SER A 8 16.74 1.26 2.04
CA SER A 8 15.32 1.30 1.66
C SER A 8 14.46 0.34 2.47
N MET A 9 15.02 -0.79 2.89
CA MET A 9 14.38 -1.82 3.72
C MET A 9 15.17 -2.12 5.00
N GLY A 10 14.49 -2.70 5.99
CA GLY A 10 15.12 -3.24 7.18
C GLY A 10 15.76 -4.58 6.85
N ILE A 11 17.00 -4.76 7.28
CA ILE A 11 17.85 -5.88 6.87
C ILE A 11 18.49 -6.51 8.12
N ARG A 12 18.58 -7.84 8.17
CA ARG A 12 19.28 -8.60 9.20
C ARG A 12 20.54 -9.21 8.62
N CYS A 13 21.70 -8.95 9.24
CA CYS A 13 22.96 -9.54 8.81
C CYS A 13 23.01 -11.04 9.13
N ASN A 14 23.44 -11.86 8.16
CA ASN A 14 23.50 -13.31 8.34
C ASN A 14 24.66 -13.75 9.25
N LEU A 15 25.75 -12.99 9.31
CA LEU A 15 26.93 -13.35 10.11
C LEU A 15 26.76 -13.02 11.60
N CYS A 16 26.38 -11.79 11.94
CA CYS A 16 26.30 -11.33 13.33
C CYS A 16 24.87 -11.21 13.87
N GLY A 17 23.85 -11.41 13.03
CA GLY A 17 22.46 -11.24 13.42
C GLY A 17 22.05 -9.79 13.71
N ASN A 18 22.94 -8.80 13.49
CA ASN A 18 22.62 -7.40 13.73
C ASN A 18 21.53 -6.91 12.76
N PHE A 19 20.61 -6.11 13.29
CA PHE A 19 19.52 -5.53 12.53
C PHE A 19 19.88 -4.10 12.13
N MET A 20 19.77 -3.81 10.84
CA MET A 20 19.88 -2.47 10.28
C MET A 20 18.50 -2.03 9.83
N TYR A 21 17.99 -0.96 10.43
CA TYR A 21 16.65 -0.47 10.15
C TYR A 21 16.59 0.35 8.86
N ARG A 22 15.36 0.51 8.34
CA ARG A 22 15.08 1.42 7.23
C ARG A 22 15.60 2.82 7.55
N GLY A 23 16.21 3.49 6.57
CA GLY A 23 16.75 4.83 6.74
C GLY A 23 18.13 4.91 7.40
N THR A 24 18.79 3.78 7.66
CA THR A 24 20.18 3.81 8.15
C THR A 24 21.11 4.37 7.08
N LYS A 25 21.91 5.39 7.43
CA LYS A 25 22.94 5.98 6.56
C LYS A 25 24.10 5.02 6.41
N VAL A 26 24.33 4.53 5.20
CA VAL A 26 25.46 3.65 4.85
C VAL A 26 26.34 4.29 3.79
N ASN A 27 27.64 4.03 3.88
CA ASN A 27 28.57 4.31 2.79
C ASN A 27 28.58 3.07 1.90
N ALA A 28 28.18 3.23 0.63
CA ALA A 28 28.09 2.15 -0.32
C ALA A 28 29.06 2.38 -1.48
N ARG A 29 29.72 1.32 -1.96
CA ARG A 29 30.38 1.33 -3.27
C ARG A 29 29.33 0.95 -4.32
N LYS A 30 29.31 1.71 -5.41
CA LYS A 30 28.45 1.48 -6.56
C LYS A 30 29.27 0.80 -7.66
N GLU A 31 28.78 -0.32 -8.17
CA GLU A 31 29.31 -1.00 -9.35
C GLU A 31 28.19 -1.16 -10.38
N ASP A 32 28.53 -0.96 -11.65
CA ASP A 32 27.59 -1.01 -12.75
C ASP A 32 27.54 -2.44 -13.31
N VAL A 33 26.35 -3.05 -13.34
CA VAL A 33 26.17 -4.40 -13.89
C VAL A 33 25.91 -4.29 -15.38
N ILE A 34 26.94 -4.55 -16.19
CA ILE A 34 26.86 -4.40 -17.65
C ILE A 34 25.86 -5.41 -18.27
N ALA A 35 25.71 -6.57 -17.63
CA ALA A 35 24.91 -7.70 -18.15
C ALA A 35 23.39 -7.53 -18.01
N GLU A 36 22.91 -6.67 -17.09
CA GLU A 36 21.49 -6.61 -16.71
C GLU A 36 20.96 -5.19 -16.96
N LYS A 37 20.49 -4.93 -18.19
CA LYS A 37 19.80 -3.68 -18.55
C LYS A 37 18.31 -3.96 -18.71
N TYR A 38 17.49 -3.27 -17.94
CA TYR A 38 16.04 -3.45 -18.01
C TYR A 38 15.45 -2.65 -19.19
N LEU A 39 14.52 -3.25 -19.94
CA LEU A 39 13.85 -2.69 -21.13
C LEU A 39 14.82 -2.04 -22.14
N GLY A 40 15.95 -2.71 -22.42
CA GLY A 40 16.74 -2.45 -23.64
C GLY A 40 17.82 -1.36 -23.57
N SER A 41 17.93 -0.55 -22.51
CA SER A 41 19.12 0.27 -22.15
C SER A 41 18.80 1.45 -21.21
N GLN A 42 17.52 1.81 -21.08
CA GLN A 42 17.13 3.07 -20.43
C GLN A 42 17.24 3.04 -18.90
N ILE A 43 17.26 1.87 -18.28
CA ILE A 43 17.43 1.72 -16.83
C ILE A 43 18.62 0.80 -16.57
N GLN A 44 19.69 1.37 -16.03
CA GLN A 44 20.89 0.65 -15.62
C GLN A 44 20.72 0.09 -14.22
N ILE A 45 21.02 -1.20 -14.04
CA ILE A 45 20.99 -1.86 -12.74
C ILE A 45 22.38 -1.74 -12.11
N TYR A 46 22.39 -1.28 -10.86
CA TYR A 46 23.60 -1.08 -10.08
C TYR A 46 23.67 -2.10 -8.94
N ARG A 47 24.86 -2.63 -8.66
CA ARG A 47 25.12 -3.37 -7.43
C ARG A 47 25.71 -2.42 -6.40
N PHE A 48 25.10 -2.38 -5.23
CA PHE A 48 25.61 -1.63 -4.09
C PHE A 48 26.21 -2.59 -3.09
N TYR A 49 27.44 -2.31 -2.68
CA TYR A 49 28.09 -3.03 -1.60
C TYR A 49 28.34 -2.10 -0.45
N PHE A 50 27.96 -2.53 0.73
CA PHE A 50 28.16 -1.79 1.96
C PHE A 50 28.51 -2.77 3.07
N ARG A 51 29.11 -2.25 4.13
CA ARG A 51 29.55 -3.07 5.26
C ARG A 51 28.55 -3.00 6.40
N CYS A 52 28.36 -4.12 7.09
CA CYS A 52 27.62 -4.14 8.35
C CYS A 52 28.36 -3.30 9.41
N SER A 53 27.62 -2.61 10.28
CA SER A 53 28.19 -1.77 11.34
C SER A 53 28.94 -2.54 12.43
N GLN A 54 28.65 -3.84 12.61
CA GLN A 54 29.21 -4.66 13.69
C GLN A 54 30.31 -5.59 13.21
N CYS A 55 30.03 -6.45 12.22
CA CYS A 55 30.98 -7.47 11.75
C CYS A 55 31.78 -7.06 10.51
N ALA A 56 31.56 -5.85 9.97
CA ALA A 56 32.15 -5.35 8.73
C ALA A 56 31.95 -6.27 7.50
N ALA A 57 31.06 -7.26 7.59
CA ALA A 57 30.71 -8.14 6.48
C ALA A 57 30.11 -7.34 5.32
N GLU A 58 30.49 -7.70 4.10
CA GLU A 58 30.00 -7.08 2.90
C GLU A 58 28.60 -7.60 2.57
N ILE A 59 27.67 -6.68 2.34
CA ILE A 59 26.28 -6.95 1.97
C ILE A 59 26.04 -6.36 0.60
N ILE A 60 25.44 -7.15 -0.28
CA ILE A 60 25.20 -6.79 -1.68
C ILE A 60 23.70 -6.64 -1.90
N MET A 61 23.31 -5.48 -2.45
CA MET A 61 21.94 -5.23 -2.86
C MET A 61 21.86 -4.70 -4.29
N LYS A 62 20.75 -5.04 -4.96
CA LYS A 62 20.39 -4.57 -6.28
C LYS A 62 19.03 -3.85 -6.26
N PRO A 63 18.82 -2.82 -7.07
CA PRO A 63 17.50 -2.29 -7.35
C PRO A 63 16.77 -3.16 -8.38
N ASP A 64 15.49 -3.45 -8.14
CA ASP A 64 14.61 -4.17 -9.05
C ASP A 64 13.63 -3.18 -9.72
N PRO A 65 13.78 -2.88 -11.01
CA PRO A 65 12.97 -1.87 -11.68
C PRO A 65 11.50 -2.29 -11.86
N GLN A 66 11.19 -3.59 -11.85
CA GLN A 66 9.82 -4.09 -11.96
C GLN A 66 8.97 -3.74 -10.74
N ASN A 67 9.54 -3.89 -9.55
CA ASN A 67 8.81 -3.78 -8.28
C ASN A 67 9.10 -2.46 -7.56
N SER A 68 9.92 -1.57 -8.14
CA SER A 68 10.42 -0.33 -7.51
C SER A 68 11.14 -0.51 -6.16
N ASP A 69 11.47 -1.75 -5.83
CA ASP A 69 12.07 -2.18 -4.58
C ASP A 69 13.55 -2.53 -4.79
N TYR A 70 14.24 -2.84 -3.70
CA TYR A 70 15.58 -3.42 -3.75
C TYR A 70 15.50 -4.90 -3.35
N VAL A 71 16.43 -5.71 -3.84
CA VAL A 71 16.63 -7.09 -3.44
C VAL A 71 18.04 -7.29 -2.94
N VAL A 72 18.16 -8.06 -1.86
CA VAL A 72 19.44 -8.43 -1.27
C VAL A 72 19.93 -9.69 -1.96
N GLU A 73 21.12 -9.63 -2.57
CA GLU A 73 21.72 -10.81 -3.22
C GLU A 73 22.48 -11.66 -2.20
N SER A 74 23.28 -11.03 -1.33
CA SER A 74 24.12 -11.75 -0.37
C SER A 74 24.45 -10.94 0.89
N GLY A 75 24.87 -11.66 1.94
CA GLY A 75 25.33 -11.08 3.21
C GLY A 75 24.22 -10.77 4.21
N SER A 76 22.96 -10.82 3.78
CA SER A 76 21.83 -10.44 4.61
C SER A 76 20.49 -11.02 4.15
N THR A 77 19.52 -11.02 5.05
CA THR A 77 18.11 -11.25 4.73
C THR A 77 17.28 -10.00 5.00
N ARG A 78 16.23 -9.79 4.21
CA ARG A 78 15.23 -8.76 4.50
C ARG A 78 14.51 -9.13 5.80
N ASN A 79 14.18 -8.14 6.62
CA ASN A 79 13.35 -8.40 7.79
C ASN A 79 11.97 -8.94 7.37
N PHE A 80 11.49 -9.95 8.08
CA PHE A 80 10.19 -10.54 7.81
C PHE A 80 9.07 -9.60 8.23
N GLU A 81 8.22 -9.23 7.29
CA GLU A 81 7.03 -8.39 7.49
C GLU A 81 5.81 -9.30 7.23
N PRO A 82 5.13 -9.83 8.27
CA PRO A 82 4.07 -10.83 8.10
C PRO A 82 2.94 -10.43 7.15
N TRP A 83 2.63 -9.13 7.08
CA TRP A 83 1.62 -8.59 6.18
C TRP A 83 2.02 -8.71 4.70
N ARG A 84 3.31 -8.62 4.35
CA ARG A 84 3.76 -8.74 2.95
C ARG A 84 3.58 -10.16 2.43
N ASP A 85 3.86 -11.15 3.28
CA ASP A 85 3.65 -12.56 2.95
C ASP A 85 2.15 -12.88 2.79
N GLU A 86 1.32 -12.30 3.65
CA GLU A 86 -0.13 -12.43 3.55
C GLU A 86 -0.65 -11.77 2.27
N ASP A 87 -0.21 -10.56 1.95
CA ASP A 87 -0.59 -9.85 0.73
C ASP A 87 -0.19 -10.66 -0.52
N GLU A 88 1.02 -11.24 -0.55
CA GLU A 88 1.46 -12.08 -1.68
C GLU A 88 0.63 -13.36 -1.82
N ARG A 89 0.22 -13.98 -0.71
CA ARG A 89 -0.67 -15.15 -0.71
C ARG A 89 -2.05 -14.79 -1.23
N VAL A 90 -2.64 -13.70 -0.71
CA VAL A 90 -3.96 -13.21 -1.12
C VAL A 90 -3.95 -12.82 -2.59
N GLU A 91 -2.90 -12.15 -3.08
CA GLU A 91 -2.79 -11.81 -4.51
C GLU A 91 -2.65 -13.04 -5.39
N LYS A 92 -1.92 -14.07 -4.96
CA LYS A 92 -1.84 -15.35 -5.68
C LYS A 92 -3.19 -16.04 -5.75
N GLU A 93 -3.88 -16.18 -4.62
CA GLU A 93 -5.21 -16.79 -4.56
C GLU A 93 -6.21 -16.02 -5.42
N LYS A 94 -6.18 -14.69 -5.35
CA LYS A 94 -7.06 -13.83 -6.16
C LYS A 94 -6.79 -14.00 -7.65
N ARG A 95 -5.52 -14.06 -8.05
CA ARG A 95 -5.13 -14.27 -9.45
C ARG A 95 -5.59 -15.65 -9.94
N GLU A 96 -5.45 -16.68 -9.12
CA GLU A 96 -5.96 -18.02 -9.44
C GLU A 96 -7.49 -18.01 -9.59
N ARG A 97 -8.21 -17.36 -8.68
CA ARG A 97 -9.66 -17.17 -8.78
C ARG A 97 -10.07 -16.43 -10.05
N GLU A 98 -9.39 -15.35 -10.39
CA GLU A 98 -9.63 -14.57 -11.62
C GLU A 98 -9.38 -15.41 -12.89
N ILE A 99 -8.35 -16.26 -12.91
CA ILE A 99 -8.07 -17.16 -14.03
C ILE A 99 -9.19 -18.20 -14.19
N GLU A 100 -9.68 -18.76 -13.09
CA GLU A 100 -10.78 -19.73 -13.11
C GLU A 100 -12.10 -19.07 -13.55
N GLU A 101 -12.38 -17.85 -13.10
CA GLU A 101 -13.56 -17.08 -13.48
C GLU A 101 -13.54 -16.64 -14.95
N MET A 102 -12.36 -16.29 -15.47
CA MET A 102 -12.19 -16.01 -16.90
C MET A 102 -12.39 -17.25 -17.77
N ARG A 103 -12.08 -18.44 -17.24
CA ARG A 103 -12.24 -19.70 -17.96
C ARG A 103 -13.71 -20.11 -18.08
N ASP A 104 -14.48 -19.98 -17.00
CA ASP A 104 -15.87 -20.42 -16.93
C ASP A 104 -16.82 -19.33 -16.37
N PRO A 105 -17.73 -18.77 -17.19
CA PRO A 105 -18.62 -17.68 -16.76
C PRO A 105 -19.64 -18.12 -15.69
N MET A 106 -20.03 -19.41 -15.66
CA MET A 106 -20.92 -19.95 -14.63
C MET A 106 -20.25 -19.95 -13.24
N LYS A 107 -18.95 -20.27 -13.17
CA LYS A 107 -18.18 -20.29 -11.93
C LYS A 107 -18.03 -18.89 -11.32
N SER A 108 -17.88 -17.86 -12.17
CA SER A 108 -17.90 -16.45 -11.73
C SER A 108 -19.23 -16.05 -11.09
N LEU A 109 -20.35 -16.50 -11.69
CA LEU A 109 -21.69 -16.25 -11.14
C LEU A 109 -21.88 -16.94 -9.78
N GLU A 110 -21.44 -18.20 -9.67
CA GLU A 110 -21.49 -18.96 -8.42
C GLU A 110 -20.67 -18.30 -7.31
N ASN A 111 -19.43 -17.91 -7.58
CA ASN A 111 -18.57 -17.20 -6.62
C ASN A 111 -19.22 -15.89 -6.13
N THR A 112 -19.77 -15.09 -7.06
CA THR A 112 -20.44 -13.83 -6.73
C THR A 112 -21.65 -14.05 -5.81
N THR A 113 -22.45 -15.10 -6.08
CA THR A 113 -23.61 -15.43 -5.23
C THR A 113 -23.18 -15.93 -3.85
N MET A 114 -22.10 -16.70 -3.76
CA MET A 114 -21.55 -17.20 -2.50
C MET A 114 -20.94 -16.08 -1.66
N ASP A 115 -20.23 -15.14 -2.28
CA ASP A 115 -19.68 -13.97 -1.58
C ASP A 115 -20.81 -13.01 -1.13
N SER A 116 -21.88 -12.88 -1.92
CA SER A 116 -23.09 -12.15 -1.50
C SER A 116 -23.77 -12.80 -0.30
N LYS A 117 -23.84 -14.14 -0.24
CA LYS A 117 -24.38 -14.85 0.94
C LYS A 117 -23.49 -14.65 2.17
N ARG A 118 -22.18 -14.85 2.03
CA ARG A 118 -21.20 -14.63 3.12
C ARG A 118 -21.28 -13.22 3.68
N THR A 119 -21.38 -12.21 2.82
CA THR A 119 -21.50 -10.82 3.28
C THR A 119 -22.81 -10.57 4.04
N MET A 120 -23.94 -11.15 3.59
CA MET A 120 -25.21 -11.07 4.31
C MET A 120 -25.15 -11.77 5.67
N ASP A 121 -24.58 -12.97 5.74
CA ASP A 121 -24.43 -13.73 6.99
C ASP A 121 -23.53 -12.99 7.99
N ASN A 122 -22.42 -12.41 7.50
CA ASN A 122 -21.53 -11.59 8.33
C ASN A 122 -22.23 -10.35 8.87
N LEU A 123 -23.08 -9.69 8.07
CA LEU A 123 -23.86 -8.54 8.52
C LEU A 123 -24.88 -8.93 9.60
N ALA A 124 -25.57 -10.07 9.42
CA ALA A 124 -26.51 -10.60 10.41
C ALA A 124 -25.81 -10.92 11.74
N ASN A 125 -24.65 -11.60 11.69
CA ASN A 125 -23.83 -11.90 12.87
C ASN A 125 -23.39 -10.63 13.61
N LEU A 126 -22.99 -9.59 12.87
CA LEU A 126 -22.62 -8.31 13.46
C LEU A 126 -23.82 -7.59 14.08
N GLU A 127 -25.02 -7.71 13.50
CA GLU A 127 -26.24 -7.13 14.05
C GLU A 127 -26.67 -7.81 15.36
N GLU A 128 -26.56 -9.13 15.43
CA GLU A 128 -26.80 -9.91 16.65
C GLU A 128 -25.84 -9.53 17.78
N LEU A 129 -24.52 -9.47 17.50
CA LEU A 129 -23.54 -9.04 18.51
C LEU A 129 -23.80 -7.61 19.00
N LYS A 130 -24.23 -6.71 18.10
CA LYS A 130 -24.61 -5.33 18.46
C LYS A 130 -25.90 -5.28 19.28
N SER A 131 -26.87 -6.14 19.03
CA SER A 131 -28.13 -6.18 19.78
C SER A 131 -27.90 -6.71 21.20
N ILE A 132 -27.10 -7.77 21.35
CA ILE A 132 -26.67 -8.30 22.65
C ILE A 132 -25.89 -7.25 23.44
N LYS A 133 -24.95 -6.54 22.80
CA LYS A 133 -24.21 -5.45 23.46
C LYS A 133 -25.17 -4.36 23.97
N ARG A 134 -26.15 -3.93 23.17
CA ARG A 134 -27.17 -2.96 23.59
C ARG A 134 -27.99 -3.44 24.79
N GLN A 135 -28.39 -4.71 24.80
CA GLN A 135 -29.13 -5.32 25.91
C GLN A 135 -28.29 -5.41 27.20
N SER A 136 -27.02 -5.81 27.08
CA SER A 136 -26.10 -5.94 28.23
C SER A 136 -25.77 -4.59 28.89
N VAL A 137 -25.74 -3.50 28.12
CA VAL A 137 -25.59 -2.14 28.65
C VAL A 137 -26.82 -1.73 29.47
N SER A 138 -28.01 -2.17 29.06
CA SER A 138 -29.26 -1.91 29.79
C SER A 138 -29.38 -2.74 31.08
N GLN A 139 -28.77 -3.93 31.14
CA GLN A 139 -28.75 -4.79 32.34
C GLN A 139 -27.73 -4.39 33.41
N LYS A 140 -26.86 -3.40 33.17
CA LYS A 140 -26.05 -2.80 34.25
C LYS A 140 -26.94 -1.88 35.10
N HIS A 141 -27.32 -2.36 36.28
CA HIS A 141 -28.09 -1.61 37.28
C HIS A 141 -27.54 -0.18 37.54
N PRO A 142 -28.40 0.85 37.60
CA PRO A 142 -28.09 2.10 38.28
C PRO A 142 -28.21 1.85 39.79
N GLY A 143 -27.13 1.49 40.50
CA GLY A 143 -27.32 1.13 41.92
C GLY A 143 -26.15 0.72 42.80
N LYS A 144 -24.88 1.02 42.47
CA LYS A 144 -23.82 1.02 43.50
C LYS A 144 -22.97 2.28 43.40
N PRO A 145 -23.11 3.24 44.34
CA PRO A 145 -22.10 4.25 44.53
C PRO A 145 -20.99 3.64 45.38
N THR A 146 -19.83 3.41 44.79
CA THR A 146 -18.59 3.30 45.56
C THR A 146 -17.65 4.39 45.08
N ASP A 147 -18.01 5.63 45.43
CA ASP A 147 -17.03 6.67 45.69
C ASP A 147 -16.92 6.81 47.22
N SER A 148 -15.99 6.07 47.81
CA SER A 148 -15.32 6.50 49.03
C SER A 148 -13.90 6.89 48.64
N LEU A 149 -13.68 8.20 48.61
CA LEU A 149 -12.45 8.88 48.25
C LEU A 149 -11.24 8.42 49.09
N ARG A 150 -10.13 8.15 48.38
CA ARG A 150 -8.79 8.74 48.59
C ARG A 150 -8.09 8.55 49.95
N SER A 151 -7.00 7.78 49.92
CA SER A 151 -5.69 8.14 50.50
C SER A 151 -4.60 7.48 49.62
N ALA A 152 -3.92 8.17 48.69
CA ALA A 152 -2.90 9.18 48.94
C ALA A 152 -1.93 8.79 50.09
N SER A 153 -1.15 7.72 49.90
CA SER A 153 0.21 7.59 50.43
C SER A 153 0.77 6.21 50.05
N PHE A 154 1.74 6.12 49.14
CA PHE A 154 2.88 5.18 49.16
C PHE A 154 3.82 5.53 47.98
N PRO A 155 5.15 5.31 48.13
CA PRO A 155 6.15 6.35 47.94
C PRO A 155 6.87 6.19 46.61
N TYR A 156 7.55 7.26 46.22
CA TYR A 156 8.51 7.27 45.14
C TYR A 156 9.71 6.34 45.43
N SER A 157 10.15 5.66 44.36
CA SER A 157 11.41 4.96 44.13
C SER A 157 11.66 3.61 44.82
N SER A 158 11.57 2.54 44.03
CA SER A 158 12.74 1.78 43.52
C SER A 158 12.33 0.33 43.22
N SER A 159 12.76 -0.16 42.05
CA SER A 159 12.91 -1.59 41.71
C SER A 159 11.66 -2.39 41.27
N ARG A 160 11.68 -2.73 39.97
CA ARG A 160 11.00 -3.82 39.24
C ARG A 160 9.46 -3.88 39.28
N ARG A 161 8.87 -3.51 38.14
CA ARG A 161 7.66 -4.19 37.64
C ARG A 161 7.88 -4.69 36.22
N VAL A 162 7.59 -5.98 36.05
CA VAL A 162 7.32 -6.64 34.78
C VAL A 162 6.13 -5.91 34.15
N ALA A 163 6.32 -5.35 32.96
CA ALA A 163 5.28 -4.66 32.22
C ALA A 163 4.40 -5.68 31.49
N ALA A 164 3.20 -5.92 32.02
CA ALA A 164 2.07 -6.35 31.20
C ALA A 164 1.49 -5.08 30.57
N SER A 165 1.63 -4.96 29.25
CA SER A 165 1.17 -3.82 28.47
C SER A 165 -0.28 -4.02 28.02
N ASP A 166 -1.20 -3.35 28.69
CA ASP A 166 -2.56 -3.13 28.19
C ASP A 166 -2.51 -2.13 27.03
N GLY A 167 -2.82 -2.61 25.84
CA GLY A 167 -2.97 -1.82 24.63
C GLY A 167 -4.36 -1.21 24.57
N ASP A 168 -4.45 0.11 24.77
CA ASP A 168 -5.65 0.89 24.42
C ASP A 168 -5.33 2.37 24.13
N LYS A 169 -4.33 2.59 23.25
CA LYS A 169 -4.04 3.93 22.69
C LYS A 169 -3.74 3.94 21.19
N THR A 170 -3.73 2.79 20.52
CA THR A 170 -3.42 2.68 19.08
C THR A 170 -4.65 2.86 18.18
N GLU A 171 -5.87 2.52 18.62
CA GLU A 171 -7.04 2.52 17.73
C GLU A 171 -7.48 3.92 17.23
N LYS A 172 -7.26 4.99 18.00
CA LYS A 172 -7.64 6.36 17.57
C LYS A 172 -6.68 6.98 16.55
N VAL A 173 -5.46 6.46 16.41
CA VAL A 173 -4.51 6.92 15.39
C VAL A 173 -4.85 6.30 14.02
N ASP A 174 -5.45 5.11 14.04
CA ASP A 174 -5.78 4.35 12.84
C ASP A 174 -7.02 4.90 12.11
N GLU A 175 -8.09 5.33 12.81
CA GLU A 175 -9.26 5.95 12.14
C GLU A 175 -8.90 7.26 11.40
N ARG A 176 -8.00 8.07 11.98
CA ARG A 176 -7.56 9.35 11.37
C ARG A 176 -6.66 9.10 10.15
N SER A 177 -5.79 8.08 10.23
CA SER A 177 -5.00 7.62 9.09
C SER A 177 -5.86 6.99 8.00
N GLN A 178 -6.86 6.19 8.34
CA GLN A 178 -7.79 5.56 7.39
C GLN A 178 -8.65 6.60 6.66
N ARG A 179 -9.15 7.64 7.36
CA ARG A 179 -9.84 8.76 6.71
C ARG A 179 -8.91 9.55 5.79
N ALA A 180 -7.67 9.81 6.20
CA ALA A 180 -6.69 10.48 5.35
C ALA A 180 -6.33 9.66 4.11
N PHE A 181 -6.26 8.33 4.24
CA PHE A 181 -6.04 7.40 3.12
C PHE A 181 -7.22 7.39 2.14
N MET A 182 -8.46 7.33 2.65
CA MET A 182 -9.68 7.39 1.82
C MET A 182 -9.82 8.73 1.08
N ILE A 183 -9.50 9.85 1.72
CA ILE A 183 -9.54 11.17 1.06
C ILE A 183 -8.46 11.25 -0.04
N LYS A 184 -7.26 10.70 0.20
CA LYS A 184 -6.19 10.63 -0.82
C LYS A 184 -6.57 9.72 -1.98
N SER A 185 -7.17 8.56 -1.73
CA SER A 185 -7.59 7.62 -2.78
C SER A 185 -8.70 8.22 -3.65
N MET A 186 -9.68 8.89 -3.03
CA MET A 186 -10.73 9.61 -3.76
C MET A 186 -10.16 10.76 -4.61
N ALA A 187 -9.16 11.51 -4.10
CA ALA A 187 -8.49 12.56 -4.86
C ALA A 187 -7.70 12.03 -6.06
N VAL A 188 -7.02 10.88 -5.90
CA VAL A 188 -6.31 10.20 -7.01
C VAL A 188 -7.30 9.69 -8.06
N ALA A 189 -8.44 9.13 -7.64
CA ALA A 189 -9.50 8.69 -8.54
C ALA A 189 -10.13 9.89 -9.30
N ALA A 190 -10.37 11.00 -8.62
CA ALA A 190 -10.87 12.23 -9.24
C ALA A 190 -9.86 12.83 -10.26
N ALA A 191 -8.56 12.83 -9.94
CA ALA A 191 -7.52 13.27 -10.86
C ALA A 191 -7.39 12.35 -12.09
N ALA A 192 -7.57 11.04 -11.92
CA ALA A 192 -7.61 10.09 -13.02
C ALA A 192 -8.85 10.29 -13.91
N ALA A 193 -10.02 10.57 -13.31
CA ALA A 193 -11.24 10.90 -14.04
C ALA A 193 -11.11 12.22 -14.82
N HIS A 194 -10.50 13.24 -14.22
CA HIS A 194 -10.25 14.53 -14.89
C HIS A 194 -9.26 14.41 -16.05
N LYS A 195 -8.23 13.54 -15.93
CA LYS A 195 -7.32 13.21 -17.05
C LYS A 195 -8.04 12.45 -18.17
N LYS A 196 -8.95 11.53 -17.84
CA LYS A 196 -9.78 10.84 -18.84
C LYS A 196 -10.69 11.82 -19.56
N LEU A 197 -11.43 12.67 -18.85
CA LEU A 197 -12.31 13.69 -19.45
C LEU A 197 -11.53 14.69 -20.32
N CYS A 198 -10.36 15.15 -19.87
CA CYS A 198 -9.49 16.05 -20.65
C CYS A 198 -8.92 15.39 -21.90
N SER A 199 -8.63 14.07 -21.86
CA SER A 199 -8.22 13.32 -23.05
C SER A 199 -9.37 13.13 -24.07
N TYR A 200 -10.60 12.96 -23.58
CA TYR A 200 -11.80 12.84 -24.42
C TYR A 200 -12.16 14.19 -25.09
N THR A 201 -12.02 15.32 -24.40
CA THR A 201 -12.22 16.66 -25.01
C THR A 201 -11.11 17.02 -26.00
N SER A 202 -9.86 16.63 -25.70
CA SER A 202 -8.71 16.81 -26.61
C SER A 202 -8.84 15.97 -27.89
N ALA A 203 -9.40 14.76 -27.78
CA ALA A 203 -9.67 13.89 -28.92
C ALA A 203 -10.86 14.39 -29.75
N ALA A 204 -11.94 14.87 -29.10
CA ALA A 204 -13.11 15.44 -29.76
C ALA A 204 -12.80 16.75 -30.53
N MET A 205 -11.90 17.60 -30.00
CA MET A 205 -11.44 18.80 -30.70
C MET A 205 -10.53 18.50 -31.91
N ARG A 206 -9.85 17.35 -31.93
CA ARG A 206 -9.03 16.92 -33.09
C ARG A 206 -9.86 16.31 -34.21
N THR A 207 -10.98 15.66 -33.90
CA THR A 207 -11.93 15.16 -34.90
C THR A 207 -12.83 16.25 -35.47
N SER A 208 -13.09 17.34 -34.75
CA SER A 208 -13.88 18.48 -35.28
C SER A 208 -13.12 19.40 -36.24
N MET A 209 -11.80 19.24 -36.40
CA MET A 209 -10.97 20.04 -37.31
C MET A 209 -10.55 19.32 -38.61
N ASN A 210 -11.02 18.09 -38.84
CA ASN A 210 -10.72 17.31 -40.06
C ASN A 210 -12.01 16.79 -40.72
N ILE A 211 -12.86 17.70 -41.21
CA ILE A 211 -13.87 17.39 -42.22
C ILE A 211 -13.58 18.32 -43.40
N ASN A 212 -13.28 17.72 -44.54
CA ASN A 212 -12.81 18.34 -45.78
C ASN A 212 -13.81 19.37 -46.36
N ASP A 213 -13.35 20.60 -46.61
CA ASP A 213 -14.02 21.51 -47.54
C ASP A 213 -13.33 21.46 -48.89
N GLY A 214 -13.95 20.72 -49.81
CA GLY A 214 -13.64 20.72 -51.22
C GLY A 214 -14.87 20.33 -52.03
N CYS A 215 -15.71 21.33 -52.39
CA CYS A 215 -16.13 21.61 -53.77
C CYS A 215 -17.38 22.50 -53.87
N SER A 216 -17.22 23.54 -54.72
CA SER A 216 -18.20 24.12 -55.64
C SER A 216 -19.50 24.75 -55.11
N ASN A 217 -19.62 26.07 -55.30
CA ASN A 217 -20.82 26.61 -55.96
C ASN A 217 -20.48 27.84 -56.81
N ALA A 218 -20.72 27.71 -58.10
CA ALA A 218 -20.72 28.77 -59.09
C ALA A 218 -22.03 29.57 -59.04
N TYR A 219 -22.04 30.72 -59.72
CA TYR A 219 -23.16 31.63 -60.02
C TYR A 219 -23.43 32.77 -59.04
N LEU A 220 -22.89 33.97 -59.33
CA LEU A 220 -23.63 35.08 -59.97
C LEU A 220 -22.76 36.35 -60.00
N ASN A 221 -22.33 36.76 -61.20
CA ASN A 221 -21.87 38.13 -61.46
C ASN A 221 -23.07 38.96 -61.95
N PRO A 222 -23.29 40.19 -61.44
CA PRO A 222 -24.09 41.18 -62.13
C PRO A 222 -23.24 42.08 -63.05
N ILE A 223 -23.90 42.51 -64.10
CA ILE A 223 -23.46 43.23 -65.29
C ILE A 223 -23.07 44.70 -64.98
N SER A 224 -22.01 45.16 -65.66
CA SER A 224 -21.56 46.52 -65.98
C SER A 224 -22.17 47.75 -65.27
N ARG A 225 -21.31 48.58 -64.67
CA ARG A 225 -20.98 49.94 -65.15
C ARG A 225 -19.72 50.46 -64.47
#